data_AF-A0AA95FRD5-F1
#
_entry.id   AF-A0AA95FRD5-F1
#
_cell.length_a   1.000
_cell.length_b   1.000
_cell.length_c   1.000
_cell.angle_alpha   90.00
_cell.angle_beta   90.00
_cell.angle_gamma   90.00
#
_symmetry.space_group_name_H-M   'P 1'
#
loop_
_entity.id
_entity.type
_entity.pdbx_description
1 polymer ?
#
loop_
_entity_poly.entity_id
_entity_poly.type
_entity_poly.pdbx_seq_one_letter_code
_entity_poly.pdbx_strand_id
1 'polypeptide(L)'
;MRWADLDMLGHVNNVVYADYLQEARVDMLRVHARSPHTDGLAEGLLVANHQITYLEPLHFDHHPVFVDVWVTEIRAASFTLAYEVYREHSSDHGDQRTVYLRASTLLTPYVFEHRAPRRISRDEREALSVYLHPEDVLHPHGVEVSEARHLELGHYPIKVRFSDVDVYGHVNNVKYFEYFQESRIAVMAKVAEAFGLDERPSVVVAQAEVTYRAPISLRPAPYDIYTWVARFGSTSMVFDSEIVDNDVDRASGAKPVVLSRSRIVLVSFDVASGRPVAPPARFRAALESLGHD
;
A
#
# COMPACT_ATOMS: atom_id res chain seq x y z
N MET A 1 -7.70 -7.49 -15.76
CA MET A 1 -6.39 -8.08 -15.40
C MET A 1 -5.59 -8.31 -16.66
N ARG A 2 -4.28 -8.07 -16.60
CA ARG A 2 -3.32 -8.31 -17.68
C ARG A 2 -2.44 -9.49 -17.28
N TRP A 3 -1.87 -10.19 -18.26
CA TRP A 3 -0.87 -11.23 -17.98
C TRP A 3 0.33 -10.70 -17.19
N ALA A 4 0.71 -9.44 -17.42
CA ALA A 4 1.81 -8.77 -16.74
C ALA A 4 1.56 -8.49 -15.24
N ASP A 5 0.34 -8.70 -14.74
CA ASP A 5 -0.03 -8.44 -13.36
C ASP A 5 0.45 -9.56 -12.40
N LEU A 6 0.87 -10.72 -12.94
CA LEU A 6 1.23 -11.90 -12.16
C LEU A 6 2.66 -11.86 -11.61
N ASP A 7 2.84 -12.43 -10.42
CA ASP A 7 4.15 -12.70 -9.83
C ASP A 7 4.66 -14.12 -10.13
N MET A 8 5.82 -14.48 -9.54
CA MET A 8 6.46 -15.79 -9.73
C MET A 8 5.67 -16.96 -9.16
N LEU A 9 4.69 -16.73 -8.27
CA LEU A 9 3.79 -17.75 -7.74
C LEU A 9 2.56 -17.94 -8.63
N GLY A 10 2.40 -17.14 -9.69
CA GLY A 10 1.29 -17.23 -10.63
C GLY A 10 0.00 -16.54 -10.14
N HIS A 11 0.10 -15.71 -9.10
CA HIS A 11 -1.00 -14.88 -8.60
C HIS A 11 -0.77 -13.43 -8.97
N VAL A 12 -1.82 -12.61 -8.98
CA VAL A 12 -1.69 -11.15 -9.12
C VAL A 12 -0.80 -10.63 -8.00
N ASN A 13 0.24 -9.87 -8.37
CA ASN A 13 1.18 -9.30 -7.43
C ASN A 13 0.45 -8.35 -6.46
N ASN A 14 0.72 -8.50 -5.16
CA ASN A 14 0.13 -7.69 -4.10
C ASN A 14 0.09 -6.17 -4.37
N VAL A 15 1.10 -5.59 -5.03
CA VAL A 15 1.15 -4.14 -5.30
C VAL A 15 0.19 -3.71 -6.41
N VAL A 16 -0.10 -4.60 -7.37
CA VAL A 16 -0.98 -4.31 -8.53
C VAL A 16 -2.40 -4.05 -8.08
N TYR A 17 -2.84 -4.63 -6.96
CA TYR A 17 -4.14 -4.31 -6.41
C TYR A 17 -4.30 -2.82 -6.08
N ALA A 18 -3.25 -2.12 -5.66
CA ALA A 18 -3.33 -0.69 -5.41
C ALA A 18 -3.61 0.11 -6.69
N ASP A 19 -3.17 -0.38 -7.86
CA ASP A 19 -3.59 0.18 -9.15
C ASP A 19 -5.08 -0.03 -9.40
N TYR A 20 -5.62 -1.24 -9.12
CA TYR A 20 -7.07 -1.49 -9.24
C TYR A 20 -7.90 -0.57 -8.35
N LEU A 21 -7.45 -0.33 -7.10
CA LEU A 21 -8.10 0.61 -6.19
C LEU A 21 -8.05 2.05 -6.71
N GLN A 22 -6.92 2.46 -7.30
CA GLN A 22 -6.77 3.76 -7.92
C GLN A 22 -7.69 3.92 -9.13
N GLU A 23 -7.73 2.94 -10.04
CA GLU A 23 -8.60 2.97 -11.21
C GLU A 23 -10.07 3.07 -10.81
N ALA A 24 -10.53 2.22 -9.87
CA ALA A 24 -11.90 2.25 -9.36
C ALA A 24 -12.26 3.60 -8.71
N ARG A 25 -11.36 4.17 -7.91
CA ARG A 25 -11.54 5.50 -7.30
C ARG A 25 -11.65 6.60 -8.35
N VAL A 26 -10.77 6.59 -9.34
CA VAL A 26 -10.76 7.62 -10.39
C VAL A 26 -12.04 7.52 -11.20
N ASP A 27 -12.49 6.32 -11.54
CA ASP A 27 -13.76 6.10 -12.23
C ASP A 27 -14.95 6.58 -11.39
N MET A 28 -15.03 6.17 -10.12
CA MET A 28 -16.05 6.65 -9.18
C MET A 28 -16.11 8.19 -9.15
N LEU A 29 -14.98 8.87 -9.01
CA LEU A 29 -14.97 10.33 -8.83
C LEU A 29 -15.16 11.11 -10.13
N ARG A 30 -14.64 10.61 -11.26
CA ARG A 30 -14.71 11.33 -12.56
C ARG A 30 -15.96 11.00 -13.35
N VAL A 31 -16.53 9.82 -13.17
CA VAL A 31 -17.66 9.34 -13.99
C VAL A 31 -18.94 9.32 -13.17
N HIS A 32 -18.91 8.67 -11.99
CA HIS A 32 -20.14 8.38 -11.25
C HIS A 32 -20.55 9.49 -10.28
N ALA A 33 -19.63 9.98 -9.46
CA ALA A 33 -19.83 11.06 -8.49
C ALA A 33 -19.65 12.46 -9.13
N ARG A 34 -19.64 12.52 -10.47
CA ARG A 34 -19.44 13.77 -11.19
C ARG A 34 -20.69 14.65 -11.07
N SER A 35 -20.47 15.89 -10.64
CA SER A 35 -21.43 16.97 -10.66
C SER A 35 -20.75 18.21 -11.25
N PRO A 36 -21.49 19.13 -11.90
CA PRO A 36 -20.93 20.39 -12.40
C PRO A 36 -20.17 21.21 -11.34
N HIS A 37 -20.36 20.91 -10.06
CA HIS A 37 -19.72 21.59 -8.93
C HIS A 37 -18.65 20.75 -8.22
N THR A 38 -18.34 19.53 -8.70
CA THR A 38 -17.31 18.64 -8.15
C THR A 38 -16.17 18.34 -9.12
N ASP A 39 -16.15 18.97 -10.30
CA ASP A 39 -15.13 18.73 -11.34
C ASP A 39 -13.69 18.90 -10.80
N GLY A 40 -13.46 19.84 -9.88
CA GLY A 40 -12.14 20.06 -9.26
C GLY A 40 -11.78 19.09 -8.12
N LEU A 41 -12.70 18.24 -7.66
CA LEU A 41 -12.43 17.29 -6.59
C LEU A 41 -11.50 16.17 -7.09
N ALA A 42 -11.83 15.53 -8.22
CA ALA A 42 -11.04 14.43 -8.75
C ALA A 42 -9.59 14.82 -9.09
N GLU A 43 -9.36 16.08 -9.43
CA GLU A 43 -8.03 16.62 -9.78
C GLU A 43 -7.27 17.10 -8.55
N GLY A 44 -7.98 17.54 -7.51
CA GLY A 44 -7.46 18.12 -6.29
C GLY A 44 -7.44 17.16 -5.10
N LEU A 45 -7.13 15.87 -5.26
CA LEU A 45 -7.12 14.91 -4.15
C LEU A 45 -5.71 14.38 -3.85
N LEU A 46 -5.38 14.37 -2.57
CA LEU A 46 -4.25 13.64 -2.04
C LEU A 46 -4.71 12.40 -1.29
N VAL A 47 -4.00 11.31 -1.52
CA VAL A 47 -4.06 10.12 -0.68
C VAL A 47 -3.20 10.38 0.56
N ALA A 48 -3.81 10.31 1.74
CA ALA A 48 -3.09 10.41 3.02
C ALA A 48 -2.69 9.03 3.56
N ASN A 49 -3.52 8.01 3.32
CA ASN A 49 -3.25 6.65 3.79
C ASN A 49 -4.00 5.62 2.93
N HIS A 50 -3.38 4.46 2.73
CA HIS A 50 -4.00 3.25 2.22
C HIS A 50 -3.82 2.13 3.25
N GLN A 51 -4.86 1.33 3.44
CA GLN A 51 -4.81 0.08 4.21
C GLN A 51 -5.46 -1.02 3.38
N ILE A 52 -4.75 -2.13 3.20
CA ILE A 52 -5.13 -3.24 2.33
C ILE A 52 -5.00 -4.54 3.11
N THR A 53 -6.05 -5.36 3.08
CA THR A 53 -6.08 -6.74 3.59
C THR A 53 -6.32 -7.68 2.42
N TYR A 54 -5.39 -8.61 2.22
CA TYR A 54 -5.46 -9.64 1.19
C TYR A 54 -6.09 -10.89 1.79
N LEU A 55 -7.19 -11.36 1.20
CA LEU A 55 -7.99 -12.48 1.73
C LEU A 55 -7.70 -13.78 0.98
N GLU A 56 -7.63 -13.72 -0.34
CA GLU A 56 -7.41 -14.88 -1.22
C GLU A 56 -6.52 -14.48 -2.41
N PRO A 57 -5.68 -15.38 -2.92
CA PRO A 57 -4.89 -15.12 -4.12
C PRO A 57 -5.78 -15.04 -5.36
N LEU A 58 -5.63 -13.97 -6.15
CA LEU A 58 -6.29 -13.87 -7.46
C LEU A 58 -5.38 -14.45 -8.53
N HIS A 59 -5.83 -15.53 -9.17
CA HIS A 59 -5.14 -16.11 -10.30
C HIS A 59 -5.57 -15.45 -11.61
N PHE A 60 -4.73 -15.57 -12.63
CA PHE A 60 -5.13 -15.21 -13.98
C PHE A 60 -6.34 -16.03 -14.42
N ASP A 61 -7.32 -15.32 -14.96
CA ASP A 61 -8.55 -15.86 -15.50
C ASP A 61 -9.06 -14.89 -16.58
N HIS A 62 -9.88 -15.40 -17.50
CA HIS A 62 -10.55 -14.62 -18.52
C HIS A 62 -11.83 -13.94 -18.01
N HIS A 63 -12.36 -14.39 -16.85
CA HIS A 63 -13.50 -13.74 -16.20
C HIS A 63 -13.07 -12.41 -15.56
N PRO A 64 -13.93 -11.38 -15.62
CA PRO A 64 -13.63 -10.10 -15.01
C PRO A 64 -13.44 -10.23 -13.50
N VAL A 65 -12.71 -9.27 -12.94
CA VAL A 65 -12.72 -8.98 -11.51
C VAL A 65 -13.45 -7.66 -11.33
N PHE A 66 -14.27 -7.56 -10.31
CA PHE A 66 -15.04 -6.37 -9.98
C PHE A 66 -14.42 -5.68 -8.78
N VAL A 67 -14.57 -4.35 -8.74
CA VAL A 67 -14.13 -3.53 -7.63
C VAL A 67 -15.31 -2.68 -7.18
N ASP A 68 -15.87 -3.01 -6.03
CA ASP A 68 -16.82 -2.12 -5.35
C ASP A 68 -16.04 -1.03 -4.63
N VAL A 69 -16.52 0.21 -4.70
CA VAL A 69 -15.96 1.36 -3.98
C VAL A 69 -17.07 2.24 -3.44
N TRP A 70 -16.97 2.61 -2.17
CA TRP A 70 -17.96 3.45 -1.50
C TRP A 70 -17.32 4.35 -0.44
N VAL A 71 -18.07 5.36 0.01
CA VAL A 71 -17.65 6.27 1.08
C VAL A 71 -18.08 5.69 2.42
N THR A 72 -17.20 5.67 3.41
CA THR A 72 -17.54 5.23 4.78
C THR A 72 -17.59 6.37 5.78
N GLU A 73 -16.87 7.47 5.51
CA GLU A 73 -16.80 8.62 6.40
C GLU A 73 -16.54 9.92 5.62
N ILE A 74 -17.20 11.02 6.01
CA ILE A 74 -16.97 12.36 5.46
C ILE A 74 -16.75 13.37 6.59
N ARG A 75 -15.50 13.76 6.81
CA ARG A 75 -15.10 14.81 7.77
C ARG A 75 -15.05 16.18 7.10
N ALA A 76 -14.54 17.19 7.80
CA ALA A 76 -14.50 18.57 7.29
C ALA A 76 -13.52 18.79 6.12
N ALA A 77 -12.40 18.06 6.11
CA ALA A 77 -11.32 18.19 5.11
C ALA A 77 -10.78 16.83 4.66
N SER A 78 -11.51 15.74 4.92
CA SER A 78 -11.12 14.40 4.51
C SER A 78 -12.35 13.52 4.36
N PHE A 79 -12.23 12.47 3.58
CA PHE A 79 -13.21 11.40 3.50
C PHE A 79 -12.50 10.07 3.29
N THR A 80 -13.15 8.98 3.67
CA THR A 80 -12.60 7.63 3.59
C THR A 80 -13.39 6.83 2.57
N LEU A 81 -12.68 6.22 1.62
CA LEU A 81 -13.24 5.23 0.72
C LEU A 81 -12.94 3.83 1.26
N ALA A 82 -13.89 2.91 1.12
CA ALA A 82 -13.69 1.48 1.31
C ALA A 82 -13.87 0.74 -0.02
N TYR A 83 -13.24 -0.42 -0.12
CA TYR A 83 -13.16 -1.19 -1.35
C TYR A 83 -13.28 -2.68 -1.08
N GLU A 84 -13.94 -3.38 -2.01
CA GLU A 84 -13.86 -4.84 -2.14
C GLU A 84 -13.50 -5.22 -3.57
N VAL A 85 -12.46 -6.04 -3.73
CA VAL A 85 -12.11 -6.66 -5.01
C VAL A 85 -12.61 -8.09 -4.98
N TYR A 86 -13.50 -8.44 -5.92
CA TYR A 86 -14.22 -9.70 -5.88
C TYR A 86 -14.49 -10.25 -7.28
N ARG A 87 -14.87 -11.53 -7.33
CA ARG A 87 -15.45 -12.16 -8.53
C ARG A 87 -16.75 -12.85 -8.15
N GLU A 88 -17.72 -12.74 -9.04
CA GLU A 88 -18.95 -13.52 -8.99
C GLU A 88 -18.82 -14.70 -9.95
N HIS A 89 -19.14 -15.88 -9.43
CA HIS A 89 -19.18 -17.12 -10.18
C HIS A 89 -20.62 -17.61 -10.21
N SER A 90 -21.26 -17.52 -11.37
CA SER A 90 -22.55 -18.16 -11.58
C SER A 90 -22.35 -19.66 -11.77
N SER A 91 -23.03 -20.45 -10.95
CA SER A 91 -23.05 -21.92 -11.05
C SER A 91 -24.49 -22.43 -11.04
N ASP A 92 -24.70 -23.69 -11.44
CA ASP A 92 -26.01 -24.36 -11.34
C ASP A 92 -26.56 -24.40 -9.89
N HIS A 93 -25.70 -24.16 -8.90
CA HIS A 93 -26.03 -24.11 -7.47
C HIS A 93 -26.22 -22.68 -6.92
N GLY A 94 -26.21 -21.67 -7.78
CA GLY A 94 -26.35 -20.25 -7.44
C GLY A 94 -25.08 -19.43 -7.68
N ASP A 95 -25.19 -18.11 -7.52
CA ASP A 95 -24.08 -17.18 -7.62
C ASP A 95 -23.22 -17.21 -6.35
N GLN A 96 -21.92 -17.45 -6.51
CA GLN A 96 -20.94 -17.40 -5.43
C GLN A 96 -20.02 -16.18 -5.60
N ARG A 97 -19.93 -15.34 -4.56
CA ARG A 97 -18.99 -14.21 -4.49
C ARG A 97 -17.73 -14.62 -3.74
N THR A 98 -16.57 -14.51 -4.40
CA THR A 98 -15.25 -14.67 -3.77
C THR A 98 -14.61 -13.30 -3.64
N VAL A 99 -14.31 -12.87 -2.41
CA VAL A 99 -13.64 -11.59 -2.13
C VAL A 99 -12.14 -11.84 -1.97
N TYR A 100 -11.33 -11.18 -2.80
CA TYR A 100 -9.88 -11.33 -2.82
C TYR A 100 -9.18 -10.27 -1.95
N LEU A 101 -9.76 -9.08 -1.85
CA LEU A 101 -9.16 -7.96 -1.14
C LEU A 101 -10.21 -7.05 -0.54
N ARG A 102 -9.88 -6.53 0.63
CA ARG A 102 -10.57 -5.43 1.32
C ARG A 102 -9.61 -4.30 1.57
N ALA A 103 -10.02 -3.06 1.30
CA ALA A 103 -9.15 -1.91 1.54
C ALA A 103 -9.89 -0.67 1.99
N SER A 104 -9.14 0.27 2.55
CA SER A 104 -9.57 1.64 2.79
C SER A 104 -8.54 2.64 2.26
N THR A 105 -9.02 3.79 1.82
CA THR A 105 -8.18 4.92 1.42
C THR A 105 -8.68 6.19 2.11
N LEU A 106 -7.81 6.86 2.87
CA LEU A 106 -8.07 8.19 3.40
C LEU A 106 -7.64 9.25 2.39
N LEU A 107 -8.60 10.08 1.97
CA LEU A 107 -8.40 11.13 0.98
C LEU A 107 -8.59 12.52 1.60
N THR A 108 -7.81 13.48 1.11
CA THR A 108 -7.86 14.87 1.53
C THR A 108 -7.89 15.78 0.30
N PRO A 109 -8.92 16.62 0.13
CA PRO A 109 -8.90 17.64 -0.91
C PRO A 109 -7.74 18.60 -0.69
N TYR A 110 -7.08 18.98 -1.77
CA TYR A 110 -5.83 19.70 -1.76
C TYR A 110 -5.77 20.74 -2.88
N VAL A 111 -5.21 21.90 -2.55
CA VAL A 111 -4.95 22.96 -3.53
C VAL A 111 -3.47 22.91 -3.86
N PHE A 112 -3.13 22.38 -5.04
CA PHE A 112 -1.74 22.17 -5.46
C PHE A 112 -0.94 23.47 -5.58
N GLU A 113 -1.57 24.55 -6.05
CA GLU A 113 -0.94 25.88 -6.17
C GLU A 113 -0.43 26.41 -4.82
N HIS A 114 -1.23 26.24 -3.77
CA HIS A 114 -0.91 26.74 -2.43
C HIS A 114 -0.28 25.66 -1.53
N ARG A 115 -0.11 24.44 -2.05
CA ARG A 115 0.40 23.26 -1.33
C ARG A 115 -0.27 23.09 0.05
N ALA A 116 -1.59 23.20 0.08
CA ALA A 116 -2.37 23.14 1.32
C ALA A 116 -3.64 22.29 1.18
N PRO A 117 -4.01 21.52 2.22
CA PRO A 117 -5.30 20.86 2.27
C PRO A 117 -6.42 21.90 2.34
N ARG A 118 -7.57 21.58 1.75
CA ARG A 118 -8.78 22.41 1.82
C ARG A 118 -9.95 21.63 2.40
N ARG A 119 -10.96 22.37 2.85
CA ARG A 119 -12.22 21.77 3.29
C ARG A 119 -12.99 21.19 2.10
N ILE A 120 -13.75 20.14 2.38
CA ILE A 120 -14.76 19.60 1.47
C ILE A 120 -15.87 20.65 1.36
N SER A 121 -16.23 21.04 0.14
CA SER A 121 -17.32 21.99 -0.12
C SER A 121 -18.67 21.36 0.22
N ARG A 122 -19.73 22.18 0.26
CA ARG A 122 -21.08 21.66 0.46
C ARG A 122 -21.49 20.71 -0.66
N ASP A 123 -21.27 21.10 -1.91
CA ASP A 123 -21.67 20.34 -3.09
C ASP A 123 -20.88 19.03 -3.20
N GLU A 124 -19.58 19.05 -2.85
CA GLU A 124 -18.77 17.84 -2.77
C GLU A 124 -19.27 16.89 -1.69
N ARG A 125 -19.66 17.42 -0.52
CA ARG A 125 -20.26 16.60 0.54
C ARG A 125 -21.57 15.99 0.09
N GLU A 126 -22.44 16.76 -0.55
CA GLU A 126 -23.73 16.27 -1.05
C GLU A 126 -23.51 15.16 -2.11
N ALA A 127 -22.58 15.33 -3.04
CA ALA A 127 -22.23 14.32 -4.04
C ALA A 127 -21.66 13.03 -3.42
N LEU A 128 -20.72 13.16 -2.46
CA LEU A 128 -20.12 12.01 -1.76
C LEU A 128 -21.14 11.26 -0.89
N SER A 129 -22.13 11.97 -0.34
CA SER A 129 -23.13 11.38 0.56
C SER A 129 -24.05 10.38 -0.14
N VAL A 130 -24.16 10.43 -1.48
CA VAL A 130 -24.90 9.43 -2.27
C VAL A 130 -24.28 8.03 -2.15
N TYR A 131 -22.97 7.97 -1.90
CA TYR A 131 -22.20 6.73 -1.79
C TYR A 131 -21.83 6.39 -0.35
N LEU A 132 -22.44 7.06 0.64
CA LEU A 132 -22.08 6.91 2.04
C LEU A 132 -22.75 5.68 2.67
N HIS A 133 -21.94 4.68 3.01
CA HIS A 133 -22.32 3.44 3.69
C HIS A 133 -21.48 3.30 4.98
N PRO A 134 -21.87 3.98 6.08
CA PRO A 134 -21.08 4.05 7.32
C PRO A 134 -21.11 2.75 8.13
N GLU A 135 -22.08 1.87 7.87
CA GLU A 135 -22.16 0.52 8.44
C GLU A 135 -21.10 -0.43 7.86
N ASP A 136 -20.65 -0.17 6.63
CA ASP A 136 -19.70 -1.00 5.89
C ASP A 136 -18.26 -0.52 6.08
N VAL A 137 -17.95 -0.07 7.30
CA VAL A 137 -16.56 0.19 7.69
C VAL A 137 -15.84 -1.15 7.75
N LEU A 138 -15.11 -1.44 6.69
CA LEU A 138 -14.02 -2.39 6.75
C LEU A 138 -13.04 -1.79 7.78
N HIS A 139 -12.77 -2.50 8.86
CA HIS A 139 -11.75 -2.11 9.85
C HIS A 139 -10.43 -2.76 9.44
N PRO A 140 -9.55 -2.12 8.67
CA PRO A 140 -8.19 -2.62 8.60
C PRO A 140 -7.59 -2.34 9.97
N HIS A 141 -6.83 -3.28 10.52
CA HIS A 141 -6.18 -3.08 11.81
C HIS A 141 -5.22 -1.89 11.68
N GLY A 142 -5.64 -0.72 12.18
CA GLY A 142 -4.79 0.44 12.34
C GLY A 142 -3.81 0.12 13.46
N VAL A 143 -2.67 -0.45 13.10
CA VAL A 143 -1.65 -0.81 14.07
C VAL A 143 -0.70 0.40 14.17
N GLU A 144 -0.36 0.79 15.40
CA GLU A 144 0.56 1.88 15.67
C GLU A 144 1.95 1.55 15.09
N VAL A 145 2.43 2.32 14.11
CA VAL A 145 3.74 2.08 13.48
C VAL A 145 4.83 2.16 14.55
N SER A 146 5.74 1.19 14.57
CA SER A 146 6.80 1.16 15.56
C SER A 146 7.75 2.35 15.42
N GLU A 147 8.57 2.58 16.45
CA GLU A 147 9.62 3.59 16.39
C GLU A 147 10.56 3.33 15.20
N ALA A 148 10.97 4.40 14.52
CA ALA A 148 11.81 4.29 13.34
C ALA A 148 13.20 3.75 13.70
N ARG A 149 13.71 2.84 12.88
CA ARG A 149 15.05 2.25 13.04
C ARG A 149 15.82 2.42 11.73
N HIS A 150 16.82 3.30 11.74
CA HIS A 150 17.64 3.59 10.56
C HIS A 150 18.92 2.75 10.59
N LEU A 151 18.76 1.43 10.49
CA LEU A 151 19.86 0.45 10.51
C LEU A 151 20.45 0.27 9.11
N GLU A 152 21.78 0.14 9.01
CA GLU A 152 22.47 -0.09 7.74
C GLU A 152 22.02 -1.39 7.04
N LEU A 153 21.80 -2.46 7.82
CA LEU A 153 21.32 -3.73 7.28
C LEU A 153 19.90 -3.60 6.68
N GLY A 154 19.10 -2.68 7.23
CA GLY A 154 17.74 -2.35 6.78
C GLY A 154 17.69 -1.28 5.69
N HIS A 155 18.82 -0.71 5.26
CA HIS A 155 18.88 0.39 4.30
C HIS A 155 18.76 -0.07 2.85
N TYR A 156 18.00 0.68 2.05
CA TYR A 156 17.92 0.53 0.60
C TYR A 156 17.74 1.90 -0.10
N PRO A 157 18.61 2.26 -1.05
CA PRO A 157 18.46 3.50 -1.82
C PRO A 157 17.45 3.34 -2.96
N ILE A 158 16.43 4.21 -3.03
CA ILE A 158 15.49 4.28 -4.16
C ILE A 158 15.96 5.32 -5.16
N LYS A 159 16.01 4.94 -6.43
CA LYS A 159 16.07 5.90 -7.55
C LYS A 159 14.69 6.08 -8.15
N VAL A 160 14.17 7.30 -8.09
CA VAL A 160 12.89 7.64 -8.73
C VAL A 160 13.07 7.61 -10.24
N ARG A 161 12.22 6.84 -10.92
CA ARG A 161 12.23 6.73 -12.38
C ARG A 161 11.29 7.78 -12.96
N PHE A 162 11.55 8.19 -14.20
CA PHE A 162 10.66 9.11 -14.91
C PHE A 162 9.22 8.57 -15.00
N SER A 163 9.06 7.26 -15.17
CA SER A 163 7.76 6.58 -15.22
C SER A 163 7.00 6.57 -13.90
N ASP A 164 7.65 6.87 -12.79
CA ASP A 164 7.03 6.80 -11.46
C ASP A 164 6.26 8.07 -11.12
N VAL A 165 6.44 9.13 -11.92
CA VAL A 165 5.99 10.49 -11.67
C VAL A 165 4.68 10.75 -12.40
N ASP A 166 3.72 11.36 -11.71
CA ASP A 166 2.44 11.77 -12.25
C ASP A 166 2.51 13.14 -12.95
N VAL A 167 1.37 13.61 -13.45
CA VAL A 167 1.25 14.87 -14.19
C VAL A 167 1.61 16.10 -13.33
N TYR A 168 1.59 15.96 -12.01
CA TYR A 168 1.88 17.02 -11.04
C TYR A 168 3.36 17.04 -10.64
N GLY A 169 4.19 16.16 -11.19
CA GLY A 169 5.62 16.11 -10.88
C GLY A 169 5.95 15.39 -9.57
N HIS A 170 4.99 14.64 -9.02
CA HIS A 170 5.20 13.83 -7.81
C HIS A 170 5.15 12.34 -8.14
N VAL A 171 5.83 11.52 -7.34
CA VAL A 171 5.71 10.07 -7.45
C VAL A 171 4.26 9.66 -7.20
N ASN A 172 3.70 8.86 -8.11
CA ASN A 172 2.36 8.32 -7.99
C ASN A 172 2.22 7.50 -6.69
N ASN A 173 1.11 7.66 -5.99
CA ASN A 173 0.83 7.01 -4.71
C ASN A 173 0.98 5.47 -4.73
N VAL A 174 0.71 4.80 -5.85
CA VAL A 174 0.86 3.34 -5.99
C VAL A 174 2.34 2.92 -5.99
N LYS A 175 3.23 3.75 -6.54
CA LYS A 175 4.67 3.44 -6.62
C LYS A 175 5.37 3.34 -5.27
N TYR A 176 4.78 3.88 -4.21
CA TYR A 176 5.30 3.71 -2.85
C TYR A 176 5.23 2.24 -2.42
N PHE A 177 4.19 1.49 -2.80
CA PHE A 177 4.10 0.05 -2.51
C PHE A 177 5.23 -0.73 -3.16
N GLU A 178 5.56 -0.40 -4.42
CA GLU A 178 6.70 -0.96 -5.14
C GLU A 178 8.03 -0.63 -4.44
N TYR A 179 8.25 0.62 -4.05
CA TYR A 179 9.48 1.02 -3.35
C TYR A 179 9.66 0.27 -2.01
N PHE A 180 8.60 0.15 -1.21
CA PHE A 180 8.65 -0.63 0.02
C PHE A 180 8.87 -2.12 -0.25
N GLN A 181 8.31 -2.67 -1.34
CA GLN A 181 8.58 -4.05 -1.73
C GLN A 181 10.03 -4.26 -2.17
N GLU A 182 10.57 -3.38 -3.00
CA GLU A 182 11.98 -3.44 -3.42
C GLU A 182 12.92 -3.43 -2.21
N SER A 183 12.70 -2.51 -1.26
CA SER A 183 13.49 -2.46 -0.02
C SER A 183 13.38 -3.73 0.81
N ARG A 184 12.16 -4.27 1.03
CA ARG A 184 12.00 -5.53 1.78
C ARG A 184 12.73 -6.69 1.11
N ILE A 185 12.59 -6.84 -0.21
CA ILE A 185 13.26 -7.91 -0.96
C ILE A 185 14.78 -7.78 -0.84
N ALA A 186 15.32 -6.56 -1.02
CA ALA A 186 16.75 -6.30 -0.91
C ALA A 186 17.28 -6.59 0.50
N VAL A 187 16.57 -6.12 1.54
CA VAL A 187 16.95 -6.34 2.94
C VAL A 187 16.89 -7.83 3.31
N MET A 188 15.83 -8.54 2.92
CA MET A 188 15.75 -10.00 3.14
C MET A 188 16.86 -10.75 2.41
N ALA A 189 17.26 -10.31 1.22
CA ALA A 189 18.39 -10.88 0.49
C ALA A 189 19.73 -10.64 1.22
N LYS A 190 19.96 -9.41 1.70
CA LYS A 190 21.14 -9.06 2.53
C LYS A 190 21.22 -9.92 3.79
N VAL A 191 20.11 -10.11 4.50
CA VAL A 191 20.05 -10.98 5.68
C VAL A 191 20.32 -12.43 5.31
N ALA A 192 19.72 -12.94 4.23
CA ALA A 192 19.98 -14.31 3.79
C ALA A 192 21.46 -14.55 3.45
N GLU A 193 22.11 -13.59 2.81
CA GLU A 193 23.54 -13.64 2.51
C GLU A 193 24.40 -13.58 3.79
N ALA A 194 24.15 -12.59 4.66
CA ALA A 194 24.92 -12.36 5.88
C ALA A 194 24.87 -13.55 6.86
N PHE A 195 23.76 -14.29 6.88
CA PHE A 195 23.55 -15.43 7.77
C PHE A 195 23.65 -16.80 7.08
N GLY A 196 23.99 -16.85 5.79
CA GLY A 196 24.13 -18.11 5.04
C GLY A 196 22.85 -18.95 5.00
N LEU A 197 21.72 -18.32 4.66
CA LEU A 197 20.41 -18.97 4.60
C LEU A 197 20.16 -19.57 3.22
N ASP A 198 20.35 -20.88 3.11
CA ASP A 198 20.14 -21.66 1.87
C ASP A 198 18.65 -21.85 1.54
N GLU A 199 17.80 -21.89 2.57
CA GLU A 199 16.34 -22.04 2.43
C GLU A 199 15.62 -20.75 2.85
N ARG A 200 14.75 -20.24 1.98
CA ARG A 200 13.87 -19.11 2.26
C ARG A 200 12.44 -19.61 2.36
N PRO A 201 11.68 -19.22 3.40
CA PRO A 201 10.27 -19.57 3.45
C PRO A 201 9.53 -18.91 2.29
N SER A 202 8.52 -19.60 1.76
CA SER A 202 7.53 -18.98 0.89
C SER A 202 6.65 -18.06 1.73
N VAL A 203 6.54 -16.80 1.31
CA VAL A 203 5.80 -15.77 2.03
C VAL A 203 4.82 -15.08 1.11
N VAL A 204 3.65 -14.73 1.65
CA VAL A 204 2.65 -13.88 1.00
C VAL A 204 2.36 -12.66 1.86
N VAL A 205 1.91 -11.58 1.24
CA VAL A 205 1.46 -10.39 1.95
C VAL A 205 0.01 -10.59 2.38
N ALA A 206 -0.26 -10.55 3.68
CA ALA A 206 -1.61 -10.62 4.24
C ALA A 206 -2.21 -9.23 4.47
N GLN A 207 -1.38 -8.24 4.81
CA GLN A 207 -1.80 -6.86 5.01
C GLN A 207 -0.71 -5.90 4.54
N ALA A 208 -1.12 -4.79 3.92
CA ALA A 208 -0.26 -3.68 3.57
C ALA A 208 -0.89 -2.34 3.97
N GLU A 209 -0.11 -1.50 4.64
CA GLU A 209 -0.49 -0.14 4.99
C GLU A 209 0.59 0.83 4.53
N VAL A 210 0.18 1.94 3.91
CA VAL A 210 1.06 3.03 3.48
C VAL A 210 0.47 4.36 3.90
N THR A 211 1.25 5.15 4.64
CA THR A 211 0.91 6.53 5.01
C THR A 211 1.82 7.48 4.23
N TYR A 212 1.23 8.50 3.63
CA TYR A 212 1.91 9.51 2.82
C TYR A 212 1.99 10.80 3.64
N ARG A 213 3.21 11.30 3.90
CA ARG A 213 3.44 12.50 4.72
C ARG A 213 3.88 13.69 3.89
N ALA A 214 4.76 13.47 2.92
CA ALA A 214 5.24 14.49 2.01
C ALA A 214 5.48 13.89 0.63
N PRO A 215 5.31 14.67 -0.46
CA PRO A 215 5.49 14.17 -1.80
C PRO A 215 6.97 13.92 -2.11
N ILE A 216 7.24 12.84 -2.86
CA ILE A 216 8.54 12.54 -3.46
C ILE A 216 8.57 13.14 -4.87
N SER A 217 9.64 13.87 -5.20
CA SER A 217 9.86 14.43 -6.53
C SER A 217 11.00 13.72 -7.26
N LEU A 218 10.95 13.74 -8.60
CA LEU A 218 12.03 13.24 -9.44
C LEU A 218 13.31 14.06 -9.24
N ARG A 219 14.40 13.39 -8.87
CA ARG A 219 15.73 13.99 -8.78
C ARG A 219 16.83 12.94 -9.06
N PRO A 220 18.06 13.36 -9.40
CA PRO A 220 19.17 12.42 -9.63
C PRO A 220 19.61 11.68 -8.36
N ALA A 221 19.60 12.35 -7.21
CA ALA A 221 19.99 11.76 -5.94
C ALA A 221 18.91 10.78 -5.43
N PRO A 222 19.30 9.61 -4.90
CA PRO A 222 18.33 8.67 -4.35
C PRO A 222 17.62 9.21 -3.11
N TYR A 223 16.49 8.60 -2.77
CA TYR A 223 15.90 8.66 -1.43
C TYR A 223 16.27 7.38 -0.68
N ASP A 224 16.14 7.39 0.64
CA ASP A 224 16.51 6.24 1.46
C ASP A 224 15.26 5.58 2.05
N ILE A 225 15.17 4.25 1.94
CA ILE A 225 14.24 3.45 2.75
C ILE A 225 15.01 2.73 3.83
N TYR A 226 14.49 2.78 5.04
CA TYR A 226 14.87 1.87 6.12
C TYR A 226 13.74 0.90 6.39
N THR A 227 14.05 -0.38 6.45
CA THR A 227 13.10 -1.47 6.71
C THR A 227 13.60 -2.31 7.88
N TRP A 228 12.74 -2.56 8.86
CA TRP A 228 13.05 -3.39 10.02
C TRP A 228 11.89 -4.32 10.36
N VAL A 229 12.19 -5.34 11.16
CA VAL A 229 11.13 -6.20 11.71
C VAL A 229 10.59 -5.56 12.98
N ALA A 230 9.31 -5.19 12.95
CA ALA A 230 8.61 -4.62 14.09
C ALA A 230 8.11 -5.70 15.05
N ARG A 231 7.68 -6.86 14.52
CA ARG A 231 7.14 -7.97 15.31
C ARG A 231 7.24 -9.31 14.60
N PHE A 232 7.45 -10.38 15.37
CA PHE A 232 7.26 -11.76 14.94
C PHE A 232 6.01 -12.40 15.59
N GLY A 233 5.25 -13.11 14.78
CA GLY A 233 4.26 -14.09 15.20
C GLY A 233 4.79 -15.51 15.12
N SER A 234 3.90 -16.50 15.23
CA SER A 234 4.25 -17.92 15.03
C SER A 234 4.49 -18.24 13.55
N THR A 235 3.66 -17.71 12.67
CA THR A 235 3.73 -17.90 11.21
C THR A 235 3.83 -16.59 10.43
N SER A 236 3.81 -15.44 11.12
CA SER A 236 3.79 -14.11 10.51
C SER A 236 4.95 -13.24 10.95
N MET A 237 5.28 -12.25 10.12
CA MET A 237 6.34 -11.28 10.33
C MET A 237 5.82 -9.90 9.93
N VAL A 238 5.94 -8.92 10.83
CA VAL A 238 5.52 -7.54 10.58
C VAL A 238 6.76 -6.71 10.28
N PHE A 239 6.83 -6.18 9.07
CA PHE A 239 7.85 -5.24 8.64
C PHE A 239 7.30 -3.83 8.69
N ASP A 240 8.04 -2.93 9.34
CA ASP A 240 7.81 -1.50 9.22
C ASP A 240 8.93 -0.90 8.38
N SER A 241 8.56 0.11 7.59
CA SER A 241 9.52 0.82 6.75
C SER A 241 9.25 2.31 6.72
N GLU A 242 10.30 3.10 6.49
CA GLU A 242 10.22 4.55 6.36
C GLU A 242 11.03 5.03 5.17
N ILE A 243 10.41 5.84 4.31
CA ILE A 243 11.10 6.60 3.26
C ILE A 243 11.48 7.95 3.83
N VAL A 244 12.76 8.29 3.76
CA VAL A 244 13.29 9.58 4.23
C VAL A 244 14.06 10.29 3.13
N ASP A 245 14.03 11.61 3.21
CA ASP A 245 14.96 12.45 2.48
C ASP A 245 16.12 12.87 3.40
N ASN A 246 17.28 12.20 3.23
CA ASN A 246 18.52 12.55 3.92
C ASN A 246 19.36 13.60 3.15
N ASP A 247 18.89 14.05 1.99
CA ASP A 247 19.56 15.05 1.15
C ASP A 247 18.90 16.43 1.27
N VAL A 248 17.89 16.57 2.14
CA VAL A 248 17.45 17.89 2.63
C VAL A 248 18.59 18.48 3.45
N ASP A 249 19.50 19.12 2.74
CA ASP A 249 20.45 20.08 3.26
C ASP A 249 21.38 19.48 4.34
N ARG A 250 22.14 18.43 3.96
CA ARG A 250 23.29 17.91 4.75
C ARG A 250 24.26 19.03 5.17
N ALA A 251 24.26 20.16 4.47
CA ALA A 251 25.04 21.35 4.79
C ALA A 251 24.44 22.24 5.90
N SER A 252 23.12 22.20 6.16
CA SER A 252 22.46 23.01 7.21
C SER A 252 22.18 22.26 8.51
N GLY A 253 22.46 20.95 8.56
CA GLY A 253 22.19 20.13 9.75
C GLY A 253 20.70 19.86 9.97
N ALA A 254 19.87 20.02 8.94
CA ALA A 254 18.45 19.71 9.01
C ALA A 254 18.24 18.22 9.29
N LYS A 255 17.21 17.91 10.10
CA LYS A 255 16.82 16.53 10.37
C LYS A 255 16.25 15.88 9.10
N PRO A 256 16.49 14.57 8.86
CA PRO A 256 15.85 13.83 7.79
C PRO A 256 14.33 14.06 7.78
N VAL A 257 13.77 14.30 6.59
CA VAL A 257 12.32 14.48 6.43
C VAL A 257 11.70 13.13 6.13
N VAL A 258 10.76 12.69 6.96
CA VAL A 258 9.98 11.48 6.72
C VAL A 258 8.93 11.74 5.66
N LEU A 259 9.05 11.08 4.51
CA LEU A 259 8.16 11.26 3.37
C LEU A 259 6.99 10.28 3.40
N SER A 260 7.24 9.04 3.82
CA SER A 260 6.22 7.99 3.91
C SER A 260 6.60 6.92 4.92
N ARG A 261 5.60 6.27 5.49
CA ARG A 261 5.76 5.06 6.32
C ARG A 261 4.91 3.94 5.76
N SER A 262 5.38 2.71 5.93
CA SER A 262 4.56 1.53 5.67
C SER A 262 4.67 0.49 6.77
N ARG A 263 3.66 -0.37 6.80
CA ARG A 263 3.61 -1.59 7.58
C ARG A 263 3.10 -2.72 6.71
N ILE A 264 3.84 -3.83 6.69
CA ILE A 264 3.52 -4.99 5.86
C ILE A 264 3.54 -6.23 6.74
N VAL A 265 2.47 -7.02 6.68
CA VAL A 265 2.39 -8.32 7.35
C VAL A 265 2.63 -9.41 6.32
N LEU A 266 3.75 -10.12 6.47
CA LEU A 266 4.05 -11.33 5.72
C LEU A 266 3.59 -12.56 6.50
N VAL A 267 3.03 -13.54 5.80
CA VAL A 267 2.70 -14.86 6.35
C VAL A 267 3.54 -15.90 5.60
N SER A 268 4.29 -16.69 6.37
CA SER A 268 4.99 -17.87 5.87
C SER A 268 3.99 -19.00 5.67
N PHE A 269 4.05 -19.67 4.52
CA PHE A 269 3.12 -20.73 4.16
C PHE A 269 3.81 -21.86 3.40
N ASP A 270 3.20 -23.04 3.43
CA ASP A 270 3.60 -24.18 2.62
C ASP A 270 2.94 -24.11 1.25
N VAL A 271 3.74 -24.12 0.17
CA VAL A 271 3.24 -23.92 -1.20
C VAL A 271 2.32 -25.05 -1.65
N ALA A 272 2.59 -26.29 -1.22
CA ALA A 272 1.80 -27.45 -1.64
C ALA A 272 0.40 -27.47 -1.01
N SER A 273 0.28 -27.08 0.26
CA SER A 273 -0.99 -27.12 1.00
C SER A 273 -1.70 -25.76 1.12
N GLY A 274 -1.01 -24.65 0.82
CA GLY A 274 -1.51 -23.28 1.02
C GLY A 274 -1.63 -22.86 2.49
N ARG A 275 -1.20 -23.70 3.45
CA ARG A 275 -1.42 -23.45 4.88
C ARG A 275 -0.28 -22.63 5.51
N PRO A 276 -0.59 -21.74 6.47
CA PRO A 276 0.43 -21.05 7.24
C PRO A 276 1.37 -22.03 7.97
N VAL A 277 2.67 -21.80 7.88
CA VAL A 277 3.71 -22.60 8.54
C VAL A 277 4.75 -21.70 9.17
N ALA A 278 5.32 -22.12 10.30
CA ALA A 278 6.37 -21.37 10.95
C ALA A 278 7.60 -21.27 10.02
N PRO A 279 8.23 -20.10 9.89
CA PRO A 279 9.47 -19.99 9.13
C PRO A 279 10.61 -20.78 9.82
N PRO A 280 11.64 -21.21 9.08
CA PRO A 280 12.79 -21.89 9.66
C PRO A 280 13.41 -21.11 10.82
N ALA A 281 13.79 -21.79 11.91
CA ALA A 281 14.28 -21.13 13.12
C ALA A 281 15.51 -20.23 12.86
N ARG A 282 16.42 -20.66 11.98
CA ARG A 282 17.60 -19.86 11.58
C ARG A 282 17.20 -18.59 10.82
N PHE A 283 16.19 -18.68 9.96
CA PHE A 283 15.66 -17.54 9.23
C PHE A 283 15.01 -16.52 10.17
N ARG A 284 14.21 -17.00 11.14
CA ARG A 284 13.65 -16.14 12.18
C ARG A 284 14.74 -15.44 12.98
N ALA A 285 15.73 -16.18 13.49
CA ALA A 285 16.82 -15.61 14.28
C ALA A 285 17.62 -14.56 13.48
N ALA A 286 17.84 -14.79 12.18
CA ALA A 286 18.52 -13.85 11.31
C ALA A 286 17.71 -12.56 11.10
N LEU A 287 16.40 -12.64 10.87
CA LEU A 287 15.56 -11.45 10.72
C LEU A 287 15.31 -10.71 12.05
N GLU A 288 15.39 -11.38 13.20
CA GLU A 288 15.36 -10.72 14.51
C GLU A 288 16.52 -9.71 14.66
N SER A 289 17.65 -9.90 13.96
CA SER A 289 18.74 -8.91 13.93
C SER A 289 18.39 -7.62 13.16
N LEU A 290 17.32 -7.61 12.36
CA LEU A 290 16.77 -6.35 11.80
C LEU A 290 15.91 -5.60 12.83
N GLY A 291 15.53 -6.28 13.92
CA GLY A 291 14.66 -5.74 14.96
C GLY A 291 15.42 -5.22 16.19
N HIS A 292 16.73 -5.43 16.26
CA HIS A 292 17.54 -5.13 17.43
C HIS A 292 18.88 -4.54 17.02
N ASP A 293 19.15 -3.32 17.50
CA ASP A 293 20.49 -2.78 17.75
C ASP A 293 20.63 -2.60 19.28
#